data_AF-A0A2E9LA21-F1
#
_entry.id   AF-A0A2E9LA21-F1
#
_cell.length_a   1.000
_cell.length_b   1.000
_cell.length_c   1.000
_cell.angle_alpha   90.00
_cell.angle_beta   90.00
_cell.angle_gamma   90.00
#
_symmetry.space_group_name_H-M   'P 1'
#
loop_
_entity.id
_entity.type
_entity.pdbx_description
1 polymer ?
#
loop_
_entity_poly.entity_id
_entity_poly.type
_entity_poly.pdbx_seq_one_letter_code
_entity_poly.pdbx_strand_id
1 'polypeptide(L)'
;MRKPIYGVESIDWKMCQTNAQACVWCGQKMDKGYIELKLNGIQGAKTKVNLWVHAGCMQDLGEALQKPLPQLFCGRIRKWRPDGKRRCLVCDRVIAKNKQAVAWMFDNSKDDIKTVKSVVFHEKCRQKLADGLIDPNL
;
A
#
# COMPACT_ATOMS: atom_id res chain seq x y z
N MET A 1 -15.18 9.84 -11.71
CA MET A 1 -14.93 8.38 -11.58
C MET A 1 -13.67 8.15 -10.74
N ARG A 2 -13.81 7.45 -9.61
CA ARG A 2 -12.65 6.98 -8.83
C ARG A 2 -11.89 5.99 -9.71
N LYS A 3 -10.70 6.38 -10.19
CA LYS A 3 -9.80 5.55 -11.00
C LYS A 3 -8.84 4.83 -10.05
N PRO A 4 -9.20 3.65 -9.50
CA PRO A 4 -8.31 2.91 -8.64
C PRO A 4 -6.96 2.66 -9.32
N ILE A 5 -5.90 2.67 -8.51
CA ILE A 5 -4.51 2.66 -8.95
C ILE A 5 -3.87 1.32 -8.57
N TYR A 6 -2.93 0.82 -9.38
CA TYR A 6 -2.53 -0.57 -9.25
C TYR A 6 -1.12 -0.88 -9.73
N GLY A 7 -0.39 -1.58 -8.87
CA GLY A 7 1.01 -1.93 -9.09
C GLY A 7 1.85 -1.12 -8.12
N VAL A 8 2.81 -1.77 -7.48
CA VAL A 8 3.78 -1.14 -6.59
C VAL A 8 5.13 -1.67 -7.04
N GLU A 9 6.02 -0.77 -7.44
CA GLU A 9 7.35 -1.06 -7.96
C GLU A 9 8.39 -1.19 -6.84
N SER A 10 8.30 -0.36 -5.79
CA SER A 10 9.30 -0.34 -4.72
C SER A 10 8.74 0.17 -3.39
N ILE A 11 9.50 -0.10 -2.33
CA ILE A 11 9.32 0.43 -0.99
C ILE A 11 10.61 1.18 -0.67
N ASP A 12 10.52 2.48 -0.41
CA ASP A 12 11.69 3.30 -0.12
C ASP A 12 11.44 4.14 1.14
N TRP A 13 12.47 4.33 1.96
CA TRP A 13 12.51 5.41 2.94
C TRP A 13 12.85 6.73 2.24
N LYS A 14 12.00 7.74 2.41
CA LYS A 14 12.21 9.02 1.73
C LYS A 14 11.73 10.18 2.60
N MET A 15 12.47 11.28 2.54
CA MET A 15 12.00 12.52 3.14
C MET A 15 10.74 13.02 2.43
N CYS A 16 9.64 13.18 3.17
CA CYS A 16 8.39 13.69 2.64
C CYS A 16 8.51 15.19 2.34
N GLN A 17 8.23 15.58 1.10
CA GLN A 17 8.35 16.97 0.63
C GLN A 17 6.99 17.68 0.49
N THR A 18 5.90 17.03 0.93
CA THR A 18 4.54 17.53 0.71
C THR A 18 3.63 17.24 1.91
N ASN A 19 2.72 18.17 2.20
CA ASN A 19 1.61 17.99 3.14
C ASN A 19 0.28 17.69 2.43
N ALA A 20 0.31 17.49 1.12
CA ALA A 20 -0.87 17.23 0.28
C ALA A 20 -1.18 15.73 0.14
N GLN A 21 -0.48 14.88 0.88
CA GLN A 21 -0.71 13.44 0.95
C GLN A 21 -1.04 13.06 2.39
N ALA A 22 -1.68 11.91 2.56
CA ALA A 22 -1.92 11.33 3.88
C ALA A 22 -1.31 9.94 3.95
N CYS A 23 -1.07 9.51 5.18
CA CYS A 23 -0.63 8.18 5.51
C CYS A 23 -1.74 7.17 5.20
N VAL A 24 -1.42 6.12 4.44
CA VAL A 24 -2.38 5.08 4.05
C VAL A 24 -2.76 4.16 5.23
N TRP A 25 -2.06 4.25 6.37
CA TRP A 25 -2.46 3.58 7.60
C TRP A 25 -3.47 4.42 8.38
N CYS A 26 -3.03 5.54 8.96
CA CYS A 26 -3.84 6.33 9.90
C CYS A 26 -4.76 7.36 9.21
N GLY A 27 -4.51 7.72 7.94
CA GLY A 27 -5.25 8.74 7.21
C GLY A 27 -4.90 10.19 7.57
N GLN A 28 -3.99 10.41 8.52
CA GLN A 28 -3.52 11.74 8.87
C GLN A 28 -2.58 12.26 7.79
N LYS A 29 -2.53 13.59 7.63
CA LYS A 29 -1.64 14.24 6.66
C LYS A 29 -0.19 13.87 6.93
N MET A 30 0.59 13.75 5.86
CA MET A 30 2.04 13.60 5.96
C MET A 30 2.66 14.94 6.38
N ASP A 31 3.67 14.87 7.23
CA ASP A 31 4.43 16.04 7.64
C ASP A 31 5.63 16.26 6.70
N LYS A 32 5.85 17.51 6.30
CA LYS A 32 6.98 17.86 5.43
C LYS A 32 8.28 17.85 6.26
N GLY A 33 9.34 17.25 5.71
CA GLY A 33 10.68 17.24 6.31
C GLY A 33 11.02 15.99 7.13
N TYR A 34 10.07 15.08 7.32
CA TYR A 34 10.29 13.81 8.02
C TYR A 34 10.64 12.69 7.04
N ILE A 35 11.49 11.75 7.46
CA ILE A 35 11.76 10.51 6.72
C ILE A 35 10.59 9.57 6.97
N GLU A 36 9.93 9.18 5.89
CA GLU A 36 8.70 8.42 5.92
C GLU A 36 8.78 7.27 4.92
N LEU A 37 7.92 6.28 5.07
CA LEU A 37 7.89 5.14 4.16
C LEU A 37 7.09 5.49 2.91
N LYS A 38 7.66 5.20 1.75
CA LYS A 38 7.05 5.45 0.45
C LYS A 38 6.83 4.15 -0.31
N LEU A 39 5.57 3.83 -0.55
CA LEU A 39 5.14 2.70 -1.37
C LEU A 39 4.93 3.19 -2.81
N ASN A 40 5.92 3.00 -3.68
CA ASN A 40 5.87 3.50 -5.06
C ASN A 40 5.18 2.51 -5.98
N GLY A 41 4.33 2.97 -6.88
CA GLY A 41 3.57 2.12 -7.77
C GLY A 41 3.24 2.68 -9.13
N ILE A 42 2.35 1.99 -9.84
CA ILE A 42 1.93 2.34 -11.20
C ILE A 42 0.41 2.54 -11.24
N GLN A 43 -0.06 3.47 -12.06
CA GLN A 43 -1.46 3.68 -12.44
C GLN A 43 -1.56 3.61 -13.96
N GLY A 44 -2.54 2.86 -14.48
CA GLY A 44 -2.74 2.75 -15.92
C GLY A 44 -1.52 2.14 -16.64
N ALA A 45 -1.22 2.63 -17.85
CA ALA A 45 -0.16 2.04 -18.67
C ALA A 45 1.26 2.34 -18.15
N LYS A 46 1.52 3.53 -17.57
CA LYS A 46 2.88 3.98 -17.17
C LYS A 46 2.94 5.07 -16.08
N THR A 47 1.84 5.46 -15.44
CA THR A 47 1.88 6.60 -14.51
C THR A 47 2.41 6.16 -13.15
N LYS A 48 3.60 6.60 -12.76
CA LYS A 48 4.11 6.32 -11.41
C LYS A 48 3.30 7.05 -10.35
N VAL A 49 2.95 6.35 -9.29
CA VAL A 49 2.22 6.88 -8.14
C VAL A 49 2.92 6.48 -6.86
N ASN A 50 2.46 7.00 -5.73
CA ASN A 50 2.95 6.57 -4.43
C ASN A 50 1.88 6.76 -3.36
N LEU A 51 1.96 5.89 -2.36
CA LEU A 51 1.33 6.05 -1.07
C LEU A 51 2.42 6.24 -0.02
N TRP A 52 2.08 6.97 1.04
CA TRP A 52 2.97 7.18 2.16
C TRP A 52 2.45 6.46 3.39
N VAL A 53 3.36 6.04 4.26
CA VAL A 53 3.06 5.56 5.61
C VAL A 53 3.97 6.35 6.55
N HIS A 54 3.41 6.86 7.65
CA HIS A 54 4.25 7.46 8.68
C HIS A 54 5.21 6.42 9.26
N ALA A 55 6.45 6.79 9.59
CA ALA A 55 7.43 5.91 10.20
C ALA A 55 6.87 5.27 11.48
N GLY A 56 6.20 6.07 12.33
CA GLY A 56 5.53 5.58 13.53
C GLY A 56 4.31 4.68 13.28
N CYS A 57 3.73 4.70 12.07
CA CYS A 57 2.62 3.83 11.68
C CYS A 57 3.10 2.50 11.07
N MET A 58 4.40 2.34 10.83
CA MET A 58 4.96 1.21 10.10
C MET A 58 4.77 -0.10 10.86
N GLN A 59 5.07 -0.09 12.16
CA GLN A 59 4.96 -1.27 13.01
C GLN A 59 3.51 -1.80 13.04
N ASP A 60 2.54 -0.93 13.32
CA ASP A 60 1.12 -1.29 13.34
C ASP A 60 0.65 -1.86 11.99
N LEU A 61 1.10 -1.26 10.89
CA LEU A 61 0.82 -1.74 9.55
C LEU A 61 1.41 -3.14 9.33
N GLY A 62 2.66 -3.36 9.73
CA GLY A 62 3.31 -4.66 9.68
C GLY A 62 2.53 -5.70 10.48
N GLU A 63 2.19 -5.39 11.73
CA GLU A 63 1.47 -6.30 12.62
C GLU A 63 0.09 -6.66 12.06
N ALA A 64 -0.64 -5.65 11.56
CA ALA A 64 -1.94 -5.86 10.94
C ALA A 64 -1.85 -6.84 9.76
N LEU A 65 -0.83 -6.69 8.92
CA LEU A 65 -0.61 -7.56 7.77
C LEU A 65 -0.31 -9.01 8.16
N GLN A 66 0.17 -9.30 9.36
CA GLN A 66 0.35 -10.70 9.78
C GLN A 66 -0.99 -11.37 10.15
N LYS A 67 -2.01 -10.59 10.51
CA LYS A 67 -3.29 -11.13 11.00
C LYS A 67 -4.12 -11.74 9.86
N PRO A 68 -4.95 -12.77 10.11
CA PRO A 68 -5.79 -13.37 9.06
C PRO A 68 -6.77 -12.37 8.39
N LEU A 69 -7.20 -11.35 9.14
CA LEU A 69 -8.19 -10.35 8.71
C LEU A 69 -7.66 -8.91 8.93
N PRO A 70 -6.63 -8.47 8.20
CA PRO A 70 -6.00 -7.15 8.38
C PRO A 70 -6.97 -5.97 8.19
N GLN A 71 -8.04 -6.16 7.41
CA GLN A 71 -9.08 -5.14 7.20
C GLN A 71 -9.84 -4.76 8.47
N LEU A 72 -9.81 -5.60 9.52
CA LEU A 72 -10.41 -5.27 10.82
C LEU A 72 -9.57 -4.28 11.61
N PHE A 73 -8.27 -4.17 11.31
CA PHE A 73 -7.33 -3.26 11.98
C PHE A 73 -7.28 -1.91 11.28
N CYS A 74 -7.43 -1.88 9.96
CA CYS A 74 -7.51 -0.65 9.21
C CYS A 74 -8.46 -0.77 8.02
N GLY A 75 -9.49 0.08 8.00
CA GLY A 75 -10.50 0.11 6.95
C GLY A 75 -10.02 0.59 5.57
N ARG A 76 -8.73 0.90 5.43
CA ARG A 76 -8.02 1.18 4.17
C ARG A 76 -7.41 -0.10 3.57
N ILE A 77 -7.29 -1.17 4.36
CA ILE A 77 -6.90 -2.51 3.88
C ILE A 77 -8.16 -3.26 3.46
N ARG A 78 -8.19 -3.77 2.22
CA ARG A 78 -9.35 -4.54 1.72
C ARG A 78 -8.91 -5.75 0.92
N LYS A 79 -9.73 -6.81 0.97
CA LYS A 79 -9.63 -7.90 0.00
C LYS A 79 -10.01 -7.38 -1.38
N TRP A 80 -9.23 -7.77 -2.37
CA TRP A 80 -9.41 -7.37 -3.76
C TRP A 80 -9.35 -8.61 -4.66
N ARG A 81 -10.26 -8.70 -5.63
CA ARG A 81 -10.34 -9.81 -6.58
C ARG A 81 -9.45 -9.53 -7.80
N PRO A 82 -8.47 -10.41 -8.11
CA PRO A 82 -7.56 -10.19 -9.23
C PRO A 82 -8.21 -10.12 -10.60
N ASP A 83 -7.71 -9.23 -11.46
CA ASP A 83 -8.15 -9.06 -12.84
C ASP A 83 -7.09 -9.47 -13.87
N GLY A 84 -5.92 -9.93 -13.42
CA GLY A 84 -4.85 -10.42 -14.29
C GLY A 84 -3.99 -9.33 -14.91
N LYS A 85 -4.14 -8.07 -14.51
CA LYS A 85 -3.44 -6.92 -15.13
C LYS A 85 -2.36 -6.31 -14.25
N ARG A 86 -2.35 -6.63 -12.95
CA ARG A 86 -1.66 -5.84 -11.92
C ARG A 86 -0.52 -6.63 -11.32
N ARG A 87 0.59 -5.97 -11.02
CA ARG A 87 1.77 -6.60 -10.41
C ARG A 87 1.73 -6.44 -8.89
N CYS A 88 2.19 -7.46 -8.17
CA CYS A 88 2.27 -7.46 -6.72
C CYS A 88 3.44 -6.60 -6.25
N LEU A 89 3.20 -5.78 -5.22
CA LEU A 89 4.23 -4.95 -4.57
C LEU A 89 5.52 -5.67 -4.22
N VAL A 90 5.39 -6.87 -3.68
CA VAL A 90 6.49 -7.52 -2.98
C VAL A 90 7.33 -8.40 -3.91
N CYS A 91 6.72 -8.94 -4.97
CA CYS A 91 7.39 -9.89 -5.86
C CYS A 91 7.38 -9.49 -7.33
N ASP A 92 6.75 -8.35 -7.67
CA ASP A 92 6.66 -7.80 -9.01
C ASP A 92 6.04 -8.76 -10.06
N ARG A 93 5.41 -9.86 -9.63
CA ARG A 93 4.69 -10.77 -10.53
C ARG A 93 3.26 -10.32 -10.73
N VAL A 94 2.73 -10.55 -11.93
CA VAL A 94 1.31 -10.32 -12.23
C VAL A 94 0.45 -11.17 -11.30
N ILE A 95 -0.52 -10.53 -10.66
CA ILE A 95 -1.55 -11.17 -9.84
C ILE A 95 -2.59 -11.76 -10.79
N ALA A 96 -2.46 -13.06 -11.06
CA ALA A 96 -3.28 -13.76 -12.04
C ALA A 96 -4.77 -13.70 -11.69
N LYS A 97 -5.62 -13.53 -12.71
CA LYS A 97 -7.07 -13.66 -12.58
C LYS A 97 -7.43 -15.13 -12.41
N ASN A 98 -7.71 -15.56 -11.18
CA ASN A 98 -8.33 -16.85 -10.95
C ASN A 98 -9.45 -16.71 -9.90
N LYS A 99 -10.39 -17.68 -9.86
CA LYS A 99 -11.57 -17.60 -8.98
C LYS A 99 -11.23 -17.68 -7.49
N GLN A 100 -10.06 -18.19 -7.13
CA GLN A 100 -9.62 -18.43 -5.75
C GLN A 100 -8.53 -17.43 -5.29
N ALA A 101 -8.06 -16.56 -6.17
CA ALA A 101 -6.93 -15.68 -5.88
C ALA A 101 -7.39 -14.59 -4.92
N VAL A 102 -6.74 -14.55 -3.76
CA VAL A 102 -6.90 -13.46 -2.80
C VAL A 102 -5.71 -12.53 -2.95
N ALA A 103 -6.02 -11.26 -3.12
CA ALA A 103 -5.06 -10.18 -3.05
C ALA A 103 -5.59 -9.14 -2.08
N TRP A 104 -4.68 -8.34 -1.56
CA TRP A 104 -4.98 -7.25 -0.65
C TRP A 104 -4.66 -5.94 -1.33
N MET A 105 -5.41 -4.92 -0.94
CA MET A 105 -5.27 -3.56 -1.43
C MET A 105 -5.20 -2.59 -0.26
N PHE A 106 -4.28 -1.62 -0.33
CA PHE A 106 -4.41 -0.39 0.45
C PHE A 106 -5.01 0.69 -0.43
N ASP A 107 -6.00 1.43 0.08
CA ASP A 107 -6.58 2.57 -0.62
C ASP A 107 -6.72 3.79 0.30
N ASN A 108 -6.40 4.98 -0.20
CA ASN A 108 -6.63 6.25 0.50
C ASN A 108 -7.99 6.87 0.11
N SER A 109 -8.96 6.07 -0.39
CA SER A 109 -10.22 6.60 -0.96
C SER A 109 -11.17 7.22 0.06
N LYS A 110 -10.83 7.09 1.34
CA LYS A 110 -11.58 7.58 2.51
C LYS A 110 -11.00 8.88 3.08
N ASP A 111 -9.92 9.41 2.52
CA ASP A 111 -9.23 10.58 3.05
C ASP A 111 -9.65 11.85 2.30
N ASP A 112 -9.57 13.01 2.95
CA ASP A 112 -9.80 14.37 2.39
C ASP A 112 -8.71 14.79 1.38
N ILE A 113 -8.30 13.86 0.52
CA ILE A 113 -7.24 14.01 -0.46
C ILE A 113 -7.87 13.96 -1.84
N LYS A 114 -7.52 14.93 -2.69
CA LYS A 114 -8.06 15.08 -4.06
C LYS A 114 -7.86 13.85 -4.96
N THR A 115 -6.99 12.91 -4.60
CA THR A 115 -6.61 11.77 -5.45
C THR A 115 -6.71 10.43 -4.72
N VAL A 116 -7.57 9.55 -5.23
CA VAL A 116 -7.65 8.14 -4.82
C VAL A 116 -6.48 7.37 -5.44
N LYS A 117 -5.68 6.74 -4.60
CA LYS A 117 -4.50 5.95 -4.89
C LYS A 117 -4.61 4.62 -4.14
N SER A 118 -4.07 3.57 -4.75
CA SER A 118 -4.08 2.23 -4.19
C SER A 118 -2.91 1.40 -4.68
N VAL A 119 -2.62 0.36 -3.91
CA VAL A 119 -1.48 -0.54 -4.07
C VAL A 119 -1.96 -1.96 -3.78
N VAL A 120 -1.39 -2.98 -4.44
CA VAL A 120 -1.86 -4.38 -4.32
C VAL A 120 -0.74 -5.39 -4.10
N PHE A 121 -1.05 -6.49 -3.41
CA PHE A 121 -0.12 -7.59 -3.18
C PHE A 121 -0.86 -8.94 -3.07
N HIS A 122 -0.16 -10.03 -3.40
CA HIS A 122 -0.68 -11.39 -3.21
C HIS A 122 -0.92 -11.68 -1.73
N GLU A 123 -1.90 -12.54 -1.42
CA GLU A 123 -2.09 -13.12 -0.08
C GLU A 123 -0.76 -13.60 0.52
N LYS A 124 -0.03 -14.47 -0.19
CA LYS A 124 1.25 -15.02 0.28
C LYS A 124 2.37 -13.99 0.43
N CYS A 125 2.28 -12.86 -0.27
CA CYS A 125 3.28 -11.80 -0.21
C CYS A 125 3.06 -10.85 0.96
N ARG A 126 1.89 -10.90 1.59
CA ARG A 126 1.53 -10.09 2.75
C ARG A 126 2.50 -10.28 3.90
N GLN A 127 2.85 -11.54 4.23
CA GLN A 127 3.78 -11.83 5.32
C GLN A 127 5.15 -11.23 5.04
N LYS A 128 5.69 -11.44 3.83
CA LYS A 128 6.99 -10.85 3.45
C LYS A 128 6.99 -9.31 3.52
N LEU A 129 5.86 -8.66 3.20
CA LEU A 129 5.73 -7.22 3.41
C LEU A 129 5.72 -6.88 4.90
N ALA A 130 4.95 -7.60 5.71
CA ALA A 130 4.88 -7.40 7.15
C ALA A 130 6.25 -7.52 7.82
N ASP A 131 7.00 -8.57 7.48
CA ASP A 131 8.35 -8.81 8.00
C ASP A 131 9.27 -7.64 7.66
N GLY A 132 9.19 -7.15 6.42
CA GLY A 132 9.98 -6.01 5.98
C GLY A 132 9.59 -4.65 6.60
N LEU A 133 8.43 -4.56 7.25
CA LEU A 133 8.00 -3.37 7.97
C LEU A 133 8.29 -3.47 9.47
N ILE A 134 8.67 -4.64 9.97
CA ILE A 134 8.96 -4.89 11.38
C ILE A 134 10.47 -5.11 11.61
N ASP A 135 11.22 -5.41 10.56
CA ASP A 135 12.68 -5.52 10.65
C ASP A 135 13.29 -4.18 11.07
N PRO A 136 13.94 -4.10 12.25
CA PRO A 136 14.54 -2.86 12.74
C PRO A 136 15.72 -2.38 11.89
N ASN A 137 16.20 -3.20 10.94
CA ASN A 137 17.32 -2.88 10.04
C ASN A 137 16.86 -2.43 8.65
N LEU A 138 15.55 -2.28 8.44
CA LEU A 138 14.96 -1.85 7.17
C LEU A 138 14.66 -0.36 7.14
#